data_AF-A0A848DAJ6-F1
#
_entry.id   AF-A0A848DAJ6-F1
#
_cell.length_a   1.000
_cell.length_b   1.000
_cell.length_c   1.000
_cell.angle_alpha   90.00
_cell.angle_beta   90.00
_cell.angle_gamma   90.00
#
_symmetry.space_group_name_H-M   'P 1'
#
loop_
_entity.id
_entity.type
_entity.pdbx_description
1 polymer ?
#
loop_
_entity_poly.entity_id
_entity_poly.type
_entity_poly.pdbx_seq_one_letter_code
_entity_poly.pdbx_strand_id
1 'polypeptide(L)'
;MILQAILDAMAIKYTLNHYRKKNDSIAVKPVDESTLREYIDTYCGVLNDSFSSLYKVFVGTIYDGEGPLRVISTKLVEKTKRMDVPYILNGELESVLNRLDEQLIEEMSPSIYIRRNLRRYSDDTTFIVKPNQIRYWTQSAALRDADETYRDIMSSMGDV
;
A
#
# COMPACT_ATOMS: atom_id res chain seq x y z
N MET A 1 -17.07 6.41 2.59
CA MET A 1 -17.64 6.43 3.97
C MET A 1 -16.96 5.41 4.89
N ILE A 2 -16.58 4.22 4.40
CA ILE A 2 -15.79 3.24 5.16
C ILE A 2 -14.31 3.63 5.22
N LEU A 3 -13.72 4.11 4.11
CA LEU A 3 -12.37 4.67 4.18
C LEU A 3 -12.39 5.98 4.95
N GLN A 4 -13.40 6.86 4.83
CA GLN A 4 -13.58 7.97 5.78
C GLN A 4 -13.60 7.52 7.26
N ALA A 5 -14.31 6.45 7.65
CA ALA A 5 -14.28 5.97 9.03
C ALA A 5 -12.92 5.42 9.46
N ILE A 6 -12.14 4.87 8.53
CA ILE A 6 -10.77 4.39 8.76
C ILE A 6 -9.78 5.57 8.81
N LEU A 7 -9.96 6.56 7.95
CA LEU A 7 -9.28 7.84 7.99
C LEU A 7 -9.56 8.53 9.32
N ASP A 8 -10.81 8.52 9.79
CA ASP A 8 -11.22 9.08 11.07
C ASP A 8 -10.62 8.29 12.23
N ALA A 9 -10.62 6.95 12.20
CA ALA A 9 -9.98 6.13 13.23
C ALA A 9 -8.45 6.33 13.25
N MET A 10 -7.82 6.48 12.08
CA MET A 10 -6.40 6.78 11.95
C MET A 10 -6.09 8.23 12.35
N ALA A 11 -6.98 9.18 12.07
CA ALA A 11 -6.92 10.57 12.48
C ALA A 11 -7.15 10.71 13.99
N ILE A 12 -8.02 9.91 14.60
CA ILE A 12 -8.20 9.78 16.05
C ILE A 12 -6.92 9.23 16.67
N LYS A 13 -6.30 8.22 16.06
CA LYS A 13 -5.01 7.69 16.53
C LYS A 13 -3.87 8.70 16.35
N TYR A 14 -3.89 9.49 15.28
CA TYR A 14 -2.95 10.57 15.01
C TYR A 14 -3.11 11.72 16.01
N THR A 15 -4.33 12.21 16.21
CA THR A 15 -4.66 13.26 17.18
C THR A 15 -4.39 12.79 18.60
N LEU A 16 -4.78 11.57 18.99
CA LEU A 16 -4.46 11.00 20.30
C LEU A 16 -2.94 10.89 20.53
N ASN A 17 -2.17 10.53 19.49
CA ASN A 17 -0.71 10.53 19.57
C ASN A 17 -0.13 11.95 19.63
N HIS A 18 -0.73 12.93 18.94
CA HIS A 18 -0.37 14.34 19.04
C HIS A 18 -0.62 14.89 20.45
N TYR A 19 -1.73 14.50 21.09
CA TYR A 19 -2.04 14.81 22.49
C TYR A 19 -1.12 14.07 23.47
N ARG A 20 -0.72 12.83 23.17
CA ARG A 20 0.30 12.06 23.90
C ARG A 20 1.72 12.48 23.48
N LYS A 21 2.04 13.77 23.59
CA LYS A 21 3.41 14.30 23.52
C LYS A 21 4.29 13.64 24.60
N LYS A 22 4.93 12.52 24.26
CA LYS A 22 6.02 11.95 25.07
C LYS A 22 6.99 11.02 24.34
N ASN A 23 7.10 11.08 23.01
CA ASN A 23 8.15 10.32 22.31
C ASN A 23 8.73 11.11 21.14
N ASP A 24 9.96 11.61 21.31
CA ASP A 24 10.87 12.08 20.24
C ASP A 24 11.37 10.94 19.32
N SER A 25 10.64 9.83 19.29
CA SER A 25 11.05 8.64 18.57
C SER A 25 10.96 8.88 17.07
N ILE A 26 12.04 8.57 16.36
CA ILE A 26 12.12 8.55 14.90
C ILE A 26 10.93 7.77 14.31
N ALA A 27 10.47 6.73 14.99
CA ALA A 27 9.36 5.87 14.57
C ALA A 27 7.99 6.58 14.40
N VAL A 28 7.80 7.75 15.01
CA VAL A 28 6.54 8.53 14.93
C VAL A 28 6.64 9.70 13.94
N LYS A 29 7.86 10.02 13.47
CA LYS A 29 8.06 11.08 12.48
C LYS A 29 7.40 10.72 11.15
N PRO A 30 7.00 11.72 10.35
CA PRO A 30 6.55 11.50 8.97
C PRO A 30 7.54 10.63 8.21
N VAL A 31 7.02 9.74 7.38
CA VAL A 31 7.85 8.87 6.54
C VAL A 31 8.37 9.69 5.37
N ASP A 32 9.66 9.55 5.07
CA ASP A 32 10.29 10.20 3.92
C ASP A 32 10.23 9.33 2.66
N GLU A 33 10.52 9.96 1.52
CA GLU A 33 10.52 9.31 0.22
C GLU A 33 11.51 8.13 0.16
N SER A 34 12.70 8.26 0.76
CA SER A 34 13.69 7.18 0.81
C SER A 34 13.15 5.92 1.50
N THR A 35 12.46 6.08 2.62
CA THR A 35 11.86 4.97 3.36
C THR A 35 10.74 4.32 2.55
N LEU A 36 9.93 5.12 1.84
CA LEU A 36 8.88 4.59 0.94
C LEU A 36 9.49 3.83 -0.25
N ARG A 37 10.60 4.31 -0.81
CA ARG A 37 11.35 3.62 -1.87
C ARG A 37 11.93 2.29 -1.37
N GLU A 38 12.61 2.28 -0.23
CA GLU A 38 13.14 1.04 0.36
C GLU A 38 12.04 0.02 0.66
N TYR A 39 10.90 0.50 1.15
CA TYR A 39 9.74 -0.32 1.40
C TYR A 39 9.22 -0.97 0.11
N ILE A 40 8.97 -0.18 -0.93
CA ILE A 40 8.36 -0.69 -2.17
C ILE A 40 9.34 -1.58 -2.95
N ASP A 41 10.64 -1.29 -2.91
CA ASP A 41 11.68 -2.13 -3.49
C ASP A 41 11.74 -3.48 -2.80
N THR A 42 11.73 -3.50 -1.46
CA THR A 42 11.68 -4.76 -0.69
C THR A 42 10.43 -5.56 -1.03
N TYR A 43 9.28 -4.90 -1.03
CA TYR A 43 8.00 -5.54 -1.29
C TYR A 43 7.93 -6.13 -2.71
N CYS A 44 8.27 -5.34 -3.74
CA CYS A 44 8.27 -5.79 -5.13
C CYS A 44 9.37 -6.83 -5.38
N GLY A 45 10.51 -6.75 -4.69
CA GLY A 45 11.59 -7.74 -4.76
C GLY A 45 11.08 -9.14 -4.43
N VAL A 46 10.41 -9.30 -3.27
CA VAL A 46 9.83 -10.59 -2.85
C VAL A 46 8.84 -11.14 -3.89
N LEU A 47 7.95 -10.30 -4.41
CA LEU A 47 6.98 -10.73 -5.43
C LEU A 47 7.66 -11.08 -6.75
N ASN A 48 8.66 -10.31 -7.17
CA ASN A 48 9.36 -10.55 -8.43
C ASN A 48 10.25 -11.79 -8.39
N ASP A 49 10.88 -12.08 -7.25
CA ASP A 49 11.62 -13.32 -7.04
C ASP A 49 10.72 -14.55 -7.18
N SER A 50 9.44 -14.41 -6.84
CA SER A 50 8.47 -15.51 -6.88
C SER A 50 7.69 -15.62 -8.20
N PHE A 51 7.33 -14.50 -8.81
CA PHE A 51 6.32 -14.43 -9.88
C PHE A 51 6.78 -13.75 -11.16
N SER A 52 7.96 -13.11 -11.18
CA SER A 52 8.43 -12.47 -12.41
C SER A 52 8.79 -13.52 -13.47
N SER A 53 8.67 -13.12 -14.74
CA SER A 53 9.01 -13.97 -15.87
C SER A 53 9.83 -13.21 -16.90
N LEU A 54 10.12 -13.82 -18.06
CA LEU A 54 10.77 -13.14 -19.18
C LEU A 54 9.97 -11.93 -19.67
N TYR A 55 8.65 -11.92 -19.47
CA TYR A 55 7.76 -10.92 -20.05
C TYR A 55 6.97 -10.12 -19.02
N LYS A 56 6.94 -10.51 -17.73
CA LYS A 56 6.15 -9.81 -16.69
C LYS A 56 6.97 -9.52 -15.44
N VAL A 57 6.67 -8.39 -14.80
CA VAL A 57 7.29 -7.93 -13.54
C VAL A 57 6.32 -7.05 -12.76
N PHE A 58 6.37 -7.15 -11.44
CA PHE A 58 5.68 -6.23 -10.53
C PHE A 58 6.43 -4.91 -10.48
N VAL A 59 5.69 -3.82 -10.70
CA VAL A 59 6.21 -2.45 -10.55
C VAL A 59 5.42 -1.71 -9.49
N GLY A 60 6.17 -1.03 -8.64
CA GLY A 60 5.65 -0.18 -7.58
C GLY A 60 5.36 1.25 -8.03
N THR A 61 4.39 1.89 -7.40
CA THR A 61 4.12 3.32 -7.51
C THR A 61 3.89 3.91 -6.13
N ILE A 62 4.58 5.01 -5.81
CA ILE A 62 4.41 5.77 -4.58
C ILE A 62 3.53 6.98 -4.90
N TYR A 63 2.48 7.19 -4.11
CA TYR A 63 1.64 8.37 -4.19
C TYR A 63 1.98 9.29 -3.03
N ASP A 64 2.54 10.45 -3.35
CA ASP A 64 2.90 11.46 -2.35
C ASP A 64 1.87 12.59 -2.29
N GLY A 65 1.79 13.23 -1.13
CA GLY A 65 0.88 14.33 -0.84
C GLY A 65 0.88 14.74 0.62
N GLU A 66 0.17 15.82 0.92
CA GLU A 66 -0.07 16.24 2.30
C GLU A 66 -1.07 15.30 2.98
N GLY A 67 -0.90 15.07 4.29
CA GLY A 67 -1.90 14.35 5.08
C GLY A 67 -1.39 13.18 5.94
N PRO A 68 -2.32 12.55 6.68
CA PRO A 68 -1.98 11.58 7.72
C PRO A 68 -1.65 10.19 7.16
N LEU A 69 -1.78 9.98 5.85
CA LEU A 69 -1.56 8.69 5.19
C LEU A 69 -0.51 8.78 4.09
N ARG A 70 0.00 7.61 3.74
CA ARG A 70 0.75 7.35 2.51
C ARG A 70 0.15 6.14 1.81
N VAL A 71 0.19 6.17 0.49
CA VAL A 71 -0.30 5.09 -0.37
C VAL A 71 0.82 4.67 -1.28
N ILE A 72 0.99 3.36 -1.41
CA ILE A 72 1.74 2.78 -2.51
C ILE A 72 0.85 1.79 -3.25
N SER A 73 1.12 1.56 -4.52
CA SER A 73 0.52 0.48 -5.29
C SER A 73 1.57 -0.36 -5.98
N THR A 74 1.19 -1.57 -6.35
CA THR A 74 2.00 -2.50 -7.13
C THR A 74 1.12 -3.19 -8.15
N LYS A 75 1.62 -3.36 -9.37
CA LYS A 75 0.90 -3.98 -10.48
C LYS A 75 1.84 -4.88 -11.27
N LEU A 76 1.34 -6.05 -11.68
CA LEU A 76 2.04 -6.90 -12.64
C LEU A 76 1.87 -6.33 -14.04
N VAL A 77 2.96 -5.95 -14.71
CA VAL A 77 2.90 -5.38 -16.06
C VAL A 77 3.92 -6.07 -16.98
N GLU A 78 3.78 -5.84 -18.29
CA GLU A 78 4.72 -6.37 -19.27
C GLU A 78 6.08 -5.68 -19.18
N LYS A 79 7.18 -6.45 -19.23
CA LYS A 79 8.54 -5.93 -19.21
C LYS A 79 8.79 -5.09 -20.47
N THR A 80 8.96 -3.79 -20.28
CA THR A 80 9.52 -2.86 -21.27
C THR A 80 10.99 -2.57 -20.94
N LYS A 81 11.80 -2.11 -21.90
CA LYS A 81 13.25 -1.86 -21.73
C LYS A 81 13.62 -0.83 -20.63
N ARG A 82 12.67 -0.22 -19.90
CA ARG A 82 12.88 0.92 -18.98
C ARG A 82 12.37 0.70 -17.55
N MET A 83 12.12 -0.53 -17.12
CA MET A 83 11.26 -0.79 -15.96
C MET A 83 11.94 -1.01 -14.59
N ASP A 84 13.20 -0.62 -14.43
CA ASP A 84 13.97 -0.98 -13.22
C ASP A 84 13.71 -0.08 -11.98
N VAL A 85 12.67 0.77 -11.95
CA VAL A 85 12.47 1.68 -10.81
C VAL A 85 10.99 1.84 -10.45
N PRO A 86 10.61 1.82 -9.15
CA PRO A 86 9.29 2.27 -8.73
C PRO A 86 9.04 3.72 -9.13
N TYR A 87 7.84 4.00 -9.61
CA TYR A 87 7.42 5.35 -10.01
C TYR A 87 6.99 6.16 -8.80
N ILE A 88 7.19 7.49 -8.84
CA ILE A 88 6.61 8.41 -7.86
C ILE A 88 5.65 9.34 -8.59
N LEU A 89 4.41 9.35 -8.12
CA LEU A 89 3.36 10.23 -8.62
C LEU A 89 3.05 11.29 -7.55
N ASN A 90 3.51 12.50 -7.80
CA ASN A 90 3.34 13.64 -6.90
C ASN A 90 1.94 14.24 -7.05
N GLY A 91 1.23 14.44 -5.95
CA GLY A 91 -0.07 15.14 -5.93
C GLY A 91 -1.28 14.24 -6.24
N GLU A 92 -1.08 12.95 -6.48
CA GLU A 92 -2.14 11.98 -6.79
C GLU A 92 -2.65 11.22 -5.55
N LEU A 93 -2.17 11.58 -4.35
CA LEU A 93 -2.58 10.89 -3.12
C LEU A 93 -4.08 11.05 -2.85
N GLU A 94 -4.60 12.28 -2.91
CA GLU A 94 -6.01 12.56 -2.65
C GLU A 94 -6.93 11.93 -3.69
N SER A 95 -6.55 11.98 -4.98
CA SER A 95 -7.32 11.37 -6.07
C SER A 95 -7.44 9.85 -5.89
N VAL A 96 -6.34 9.19 -5.51
CA VAL A 96 -6.29 7.75 -5.25
C VAL A 96 -7.10 7.39 -4.01
N LEU A 97 -7.00 8.16 -2.93
CA LEU A 97 -7.79 7.93 -1.73
C LEU A 97 -9.29 8.07 -2.02
N ASN A 98 -9.71 9.09 -2.77
CA ASN A 98 -11.12 9.26 -3.16
C ASN A 98 -11.62 8.08 -4.00
N ARG A 99 -10.83 7.62 -4.99
CA ARG A 99 -11.18 6.43 -5.80
C ARG A 99 -11.33 5.18 -4.94
N LEU A 100 -10.44 4.97 -3.97
CA LEU A 100 -10.54 3.85 -3.03
C LEU A 100 -11.81 3.95 -2.16
N ASP A 101 -12.19 5.16 -1.73
CA ASP A 101 -13.41 5.39 -0.95
C ASP A 101 -14.68 5.07 -1.76
N GLU A 102 -14.73 5.45 -3.03
CA GLU A 102 -15.83 5.15 -3.96
C GLU A 102 -15.98 3.65 -4.19
N GLN A 103 -14.89 2.95 -4.50
CA GLN A 103 -14.90 1.49 -4.70
C GLN A 103 -15.39 0.74 -3.47
N LEU A 104 -15.05 1.20 -2.27
CA LEU A 104 -15.50 0.59 -1.01
C LEU A 104 -16.99 0.78 -0.74
N ILE A 105 -17.61 1.86 -1.25
CA ILE A 105 -19.04 2.12 -1.11
C ILE A 105 -19.85 1.18 -2.03
N GLU A 106 -19.33 0.88 -3.21
CA GLU A 106 -20.02 0.03 -4.20
C GLU A 106 -20.10 -1.45 -3.77
N GLU A 107 -19.22 -1.93 -2.89
CA GLU A 107 -19.07 -3.36 -2.57
C GLU A 107 -19.86 -3.89 -1.34
N MET A 108 -20.85 -3.17 -0.78
CA MET A 108 -21.52 -3.55 0.49
C MET A 108 -22.00 -5.02 0.61
N SER A 109 -21.13 -5.88 1.17
CA SER A 109 -21.39 -7.23 1.71
C SER A 109 -20.77 -7.33 3.11
N PRO A 110 -21.46 -7.91 4.11
CA PRO A 110 -21.15 -7.80 5.54
C PRO A 110 -19.85 -8.51 6.01
N SER A 111 -18.99 -8.94 5.10
CA SER A 111 -17.66 -9.52 5.39
C SER A 111 -16.49 -8.65 4.95
N ILE A 112 -16.75 -7.48 4.37
CA ILE A 112 -15.73 -6.56 3.85
C ILE A 112 -15.44 -5.51 4.93
N TYR A 113 -14.73 -5.97 5.97
CA TYR A 113 -13.65 -5.14 6.49
C TYR A 113 -12.83 -4.66 5.29
N ILE A 114 -12.09 -3.55 5.39
CA ILE A 114 -10.86 -3.41 4.61
C ILE A 114 -9.96 -4.58 5.03
N ARG A 115 -10.26 -5.77 4.50
CA ARG A 115 -9.32 -6.85 4.34
C ARG A 115 -8.27 -6.25 3.43
N ARG A 116 -7.03 -6.58 3.73
CA ARG A 116 -5.84 -6.28 2.95
C ARG A 116 -5.92 -6.64 1.44
N ASN A 117 -7.05 -7.11 0.91
CA ASN A 117 -7.26 -7.41 -0.50
C ASN A 117 -8.73 -7.21 -0.87
N LEU A 118 -9.07 -6.06 -1.45
CA LEU A 118 -10.26 -5.95 -2.29
C LEU A 118 -9.88 -6.63 -3.62
N ARG A 119 -10.24 -7.91 -3.74
CA ARG A 119 -9.82 -8.80 -4.83
C ARG A 119 -10.94 -8.92 -5.85
N ARG A 120 -11.03 -7.92 -6.72
CA ARG A 120 -11.60 -8.06 -8.06
C ARG A 120 -10.48 -7.74 -9.03
N TYR A 121 -10.31 -8.54 -10.08
CA TYR A 121 -9.47 -8.20 -11.23
C TYR A 121 -10.09 -7.02 -11.99
N SER A 122 -10.19 -5.87 -11.34
CA SER A 122 -10.30 -4.59 -12.01
C SER A 122 -8.89 -4.00 -11.97
N ASP A 123 -8.15 -4.24 -13.04
CA ASP A 123 -6.86 -3.63 -13.36
C ASP A 123 -5.58 -4.10 -12.61
N ASP A 124 -5.52 -5.33 -12.08
CA ASP A 124 -4.27 -6.02 -11.61
C ASP A 124 -3.40 -5.28 -10.58
N THR A 125 -3.99 -4.35 -9.80
CA THR A 125 -3.23 -3.44 -8.92
C THR A 125 -3.53 -3.67 -7.44
N THR A 126 -2.51 -3.94 -6.63
CA THR A 126 -2.60 -4.02 -5.16
C THR A 126 -2.22 -2.68 -4.54
N PHE A 127 -3.05 -2.14 -3.64
CA PHE A 127 -2.79 -0.89 -2.91
C PHE A 127 -2.47 -1.17 -1.43
N ILE A 128 -1.44 -0.50 -0.90
CA ILE A 128 -1.08 -0.52 0.52
C ILE A 128 -1.21 0.89 1.07
N VAL A 129 -2.12 1.04 2.03
CA VAL A 129 -2.45 2.30 2.69
C VAL A 129 -2.05 2.23 4.16
N LYS A 130 -1.14 3.10 4.61
CA LYS A 130 -0.71 3.14 6.01
C LYS A 130 -0.52 4.58 6.51
N PRO A 131 -0.51 4.80 7.83
CA PRO A 131 -0.25 6.13 8.38
C PRO A 131 1.12 6.67 7.94
N ASN A 132 1.21 7.98 7.78
CA ASN A 132 2.41 8.74 7.45
C ASN A 132 3.37 8.79 8.66
N GLN A 133 3.87 7.63 9.08
CA GLN A 133 4.79 7.49 10.22
C GLN A 133 5.75 6.32 9.96
N ILE A 134 7.06 6.54 10.17
CA ILE A 134 8.14 5.60 9.82
C ILE A 134 7.88 4.16 10.30
N ARG A 135 7.34 3.97 11.51
CA ARG A 135 7.11 2.63 12.08
C ARG A 135 6.22 1.70 11.25
N TYR A 136 5.42 2.23 10.33
CA TYR A 136 4.54 1.44 9.48
C TYR A 136 5.19 1.02 8.15
N TRP A 137 6.30 1.66 7.80
CA TRP A 137 6.99 1.56 6.52
C TRP A 137 8.39 0.96 6.67
N THR A 138 8.60 0.09 7.68
CA THR A 138 9.87 -0.61 7.86
C THR A 138 10.04 -1.71 6.82
N GLN A 139 11.29 -2.09 6.55
CA GLN A 139 11.61 -3.25 5.71
C GLN A 139 10.90 -4.54 6.18
N SER A 140 10.84 -4.77 7.50
CA SER A 140 10.12 -5.91 8.08
C SER A 140 8.59 -5.86 7.84
N ALA A 141 8.01 -4.66 7.76
CA ALA A 141 6.62 -4.50 7.37
C ALA A 141 6.43 -4.79 5.87
N ALA A 142 7.38 -4.39 5.01
CA ALA A 142 7.36 -4.71 3.59
C ALA A 142 7.41 -6.23 3.33
N LEU A 143 8.33 -6.94 3.99
CA LEU A 143 8.43 -8.41 3.90
C LEU A 143 7.13 -9.10 4.34
N ARG A 144 6.54 -8.66 5.45
CA ARG A 144 5.28 -9.22 5.95
C ARG A 144 4.13 -9.03 4.97
N ASP A 145 3.99 -7.81 4.44
CA ASP A 145 2.90 -7.51 3.51
C ASP A 145 3.11 -8.22 2.16
N ALA A 146 4.36 -8.40 1.72
CA ALA A 146 4.69 -9.19 0.54
C ALA A 146 4.39 -10.68 0.73
N ASP A 147 4.74 -11.25 1.89
CA ASP A 147 4.42 -12.63 2.28
C ASP A 147 2.90 -12.88 2.27
N GLU A 148 2.12 -11.93 2.78
CA GLU A 148 0.66 -12.01 2.74
C GLU A 148 0.16 -11.99 1.30
N THR A 149 0.65 -11.05 0.50
CA THR A 149 0.31 -10.96 -0.94
C THR A 149 0.66 -12.23 -1.70
N TYR A 150 1.84 -12.81 -1.43
CA TYR A 150 2.26 -14.09 -1.99
C TYR A 150 1.27 -15.20 -1.63
N ARG A 151 0.90 -15.34 -0.35
CA ARG A 151 -0.08 -16.35 0.09
C ARG A 151 -1.42 -16.16 -0.59
N ASP A 152 -1.87 -14.92 -0.73
CA ASP A 152 -3.13 -14.64 -1.40
C ASP A 152 -3.06 -15.03 -2.88
N ILE A 153 -1.97 -14.71 -3.59
CA ILE A 153 -1.77 -15.09 -5.00
C ILE A 153 -1.79 -16.63 -5.13
N MET A 154 -1.04 -17.32 -4.27
CA MET A 154 -0.99 -18.79 -4.27
C MET A 154 -2.36 -19.42 -4.00
N SER A 155 -3.13 -18.88 -3.04
CA SER A 155 -4.48 -19.36 -2.74
C SER A 155 -5.40 -19.20 -3.95
N SER A 156 -5.35 -18.07 -4.65
CA SER A 156 -6.19 -17.86 -5.84
C SER A 156 -5.83 -18.73 -7.04
N MET A 157 -4.62 -19.28 -7.10
CA MET A 157 -4.20 -20.18 -8.17
C MET A 157 -4.59 -21.64 -7.91
N GLY A 158 -4.77 -22.03 -6.64
CA GLY A 158 -5.15 -23.40 -6.25
C GLY A 158 -6.64 -23.71 -6.37
N ASP A 159 -7.47 -22.69 -6.61
CA ASP A 159 -8.93 -22.81 -6.78
C ASP A 159 -9.34 -22.98 -8.28
N VAL A 160 -8.39 -23.32 -9.17
CA VAL A 160 -8.59 -23.56 -10.62
C VAL A 160 -8.31 -25.01 -10.99
#